data_AF-A0A6S4UWW7-F1
#
_entry.id   AF-A0A6S4UWW7-F1
#
_cell.length_a   1.000
_cell.length_b   1.000
_cell.length_c   1.000
_cell.angle_alpha   90.00
_cell.angle_beta   90.00
_cell.angle_gamma   90.00
#
_symmetry.space_group_name_H-M   'P 1'
#
loop_
_entity.id
_entity.type
_entity.pdbx_description
1 polymer ?
#
loop_
_entity_poly.entity_id
_entity_poly.type
_entity_poly.pdbx_seq_one_letter_code
_entity_poly.pdbx_strand_id
1 'polypeptide(L)' 'MLFKFPDPPLTRVYTVNENNELTPVSQYTLNTKEWILRNLETEIKYRRGRELGQILQKTHIPSPDRKAYKIRRGFLGTR' A
#
# COMPACT_ATOMS: atom_id res chain seq x y z
N MET A 1 17.21 -16.58 -7.15
CA MET A 1 17.21 -15.11 -7.29
C MET A 1 16.32 -14.52 -6.20
N LEU A 2 16.91 -13.89 -5.18
CA LEU A 2 16.15 -13.02 -4.27
C LEU A 2 16.08 -11.63 -4.90
N PHE A 3 14.88 -11.18 -5.26
CA PHE A 3 14.66 -9.77 -5.59
C PHE A 3 14.75 -8.97 -4.29
N LYS A 4 15.93 -8.39 -4.03
CA LYS A 4 16.05 -7.28 -3.10
C LYS A 4 15.48 -6.05 -3.82
N PHE A 5 14.30 -5.60 -3.39
CA PHE A 5 13.82 -4.29 -3.79
C PHE A 5 14.77 -3.24 -3.19
N PRO A 6 15.29 -2.27 -3.96
CA PRO A 6 16.03 -1.16 -3.38
C PRO A 6 15.10 -0.45 -2.39
N ASP A 7 15.65 -0.04 -1.25
CA ASP A 7 14.92 0.78 -0.28
C ASP A 7 14.26 1.92 -1.05
N PRO A 8 12.92 2.10 -0.95
CA PRO A 8 12.24 3.09 -1.76
C PRO A 8 12.86 4.45 -1.46
N PRO A 9 13.22 5.25 -2.49
CA PRO A 9 13.69 6.60 -2.26
C PRO A 9 12.62 7.29 -1.43
N LEU A 10 13.04 7.85 -0.28
CA LEU A 10 12.22 8.59 0.69
C LEU A 10 10.93 9.05 0.03
N THR A 11 9.83 8.35 0.34
CA THR A 11 8.55 8.60 -0.31
C THR A 11 8.27 10.08 -0.12
N ARG A 12 8.26 10.85 -1.21
CA ARG A 12 7.95 12.28 -1.15
C ARG A 12 6.47 12.36 -0.77
N VAL A 13 6.19 12.41 0.53
CA VAL A 13 4.85 12.55 1.07
C VAL A 13 4.47 14.02 0.90
N TYR A 14 3.30 14.26 0.33
CA TYR A 14 2.74 15.60 0.16
C TYR A 14 1.43 15.69 0.93
N THR A 15 1.16 16.86 1.51
CA THR A 15 -0.16 17.23 2.01
C THR A 15 -0.82 18.16 1.01
N VAL A 16 -2.13 18.04 0.86
CA VAL A 16 -2.94 18.97 0.07
C VAL A 16 -3.37 20.10 1.01
N ASN A 17 -3.05 21.35 0.66
CA ASN A 17 -3.51 22.53 1.41
C ASN A 17 -4.95 22.91 1.03
N GLU A 18 -5.51 23.93 1.68
CA GLU A 18 -6.87 24.44 1.38
C GLU A 18 -7.03 24.95 -0.06
N ASN A 19 -5.91 25.27 -0.72
CA ASN A 19 -5.85 25.73 -2.11
C ASN A 19 -5.63 24.57 -3.11
N ASN A 20 -5.73 23.32 -2.67
CA ASN A 20 -5.47 22.12 -3.48
C ASN A 20 -4.01 21.95 -3.97
N GLU A 21 -3.05 22.68 -3.40
CA GLU A 21 -1.64 22.60 -3.78
C GLU A 21 -0.91 21.51 -2.98
N LEU A 22 -0.02 20.80 -3.66
CA LEU A 22 0.80 19.75 -3.06
C LEU A 22 2.01 20.36 -2.36
N THR A 23 1.98 20.36 -1.02
CA THR A 23 3.10 20.82 -0.20
C THR A 23 3.90 19.62 0.31
N PRO A 24 5.22 19.56 0.09
CA PRO A 24 6.03 18.44 0.57
C PRO A 24 6.07 18.41 2.10
N VAL A 25 5.86 17.23 2.68
CA VAL A 25 5.98 17.01 4.12
C VAL A 25 7.46 16.88 4.48
N SER A 26 7.91 17.66 5.46
CA SER A 26 9.29 17.59 5.93
C SER A 26 9.59 16.28 6.67
N GLN A 27 10.85 15.83 6.64
CA GLN A 27 11.28 14.62 7.36
C GLN A 27 11.02 14.72 8.88
N TYR A 28 11.20 15.91 9.46
CA TYR A 28 10.85 16.17 10.86
C TYR A 28 9.37 15.86 11.13
N THR A 29 8.47 16.31 10.27
CA THR A 29 7.03 16.06 10.42
C THR A 29 6.71 14.57 10.30
N LEU A 30 7.35 13.85 9.37
CA LEU A 30 7.17 12.40 9.23
C LEU A 30 7.66 11.63 10.47
N ASN A 31 8.78 12.07 11.07
CA ASN A 31 9.34 11.43 12.26
C ASN A 31 8.50 11.73 13.52
N THR A 32 7.94 12.93 13.65
CA THR A 32 7.17 13.33 14.83
C THR A 32 5.69 12.92 14.74
N LYS A 33 5.15 12.71 13.53
CA LYS A 33 3.76 12.33 13.29
C LYS A 33 3.68 10.92 12.70
N GLU A 34 3.90 9.91 13.55
CA GLU A 34 3.87 8.49 13.19
C GLU A 34 2.59 8.05 12.45
N TRP A 35 1.45 8.71 12.73
CA TRP A 35 0.18 8.42 12.07
C TRP A 35 0.23 8.62 10.55
N ILE A 36 1.09 9.53 10.04
CA ILE A 36 1.22 9.78 8.59
C ILE A 36 1.80 8.55 7.91
N LEU A 37 2.88 7.99 8.46
CA LEU A 37 3.53 6.80 7.93
C LEU A 37 2.60 5.59 8.04
N ARG A 38 1.92 5.43 9.17
CA ARG A 38 0.96 4.33 9.38
C ARG A 38 -0.22 4.37 8.40
N ASN A 39 -0.75 5.56 8.13
CA ASN A 39 -1.81 5.73 7.14
C ASN A 39 -1.30 5.45 5.72
N LEU A 40 -0.09 5.92 5.39
CA LEU A 40 0.53 5.65 4.09
C LEU A 40 0.77 4.15 3.87
N GLU A 41 1.33 3.45 4.86
CA GLU A 41 1.50 1.99 4.81
C GLU A 41 0.18 1.26 4.61
N THR A 42 -0.85 1.72 5.32
CA THR A 42 -2.22 1.20 5.21
C THR A 42 -2.77 1.39 3.80
N GLU A 43 -2.65 2.58 3.22
CA GLU A 43 -3.07 2.89 1.86
C GLU A 43 -2.31 2.08 0.81
N ILE A 44 -0.98 1.95 0.95
CA ILE A 44 -0.16 1.11 0.07
C ILE A 44 -0.62 -0.34 0.13
N LYS A 45 -0.89 -0.87 1.34
CA LYS A 45 -1.40 -2.23 1.53
C LYS A 45 -2.77 -2.41 0.86
N TYR A 46 -3.69 -1.47 1.03
CA TYR A 46 -5.00 -1.49 0.39
C TYR A 46 -4.90 -1.44 -1.13
N ARG A 47 -4.05 -0.57 -1.68
CA ARG A 47 -3.85 -0.46 -3.13
C ARG A 47 -3.29 -1.75 -3.72
N ARG A 48 -2.23 -2.31 -3.12
CA ARG A 48 -1.66 -3.60 -3.51
C ARG A 48 -2.68 -4.73 -3.45
N GLY A 49 -3.54 -4.74 -2.43
CA GLY A 49 -4.62 -5.73 -2.31
C GLY A 49 -5.68 -5.62 -3.41
N ARG A 50 -6.02 -4.40 -3.85
CA ARG A 50 -6.92 -4.14 -4.98
C ARG A 50 -6.29 -4.58 -6.31
N GLU A 51 -5.06 -4.17 -6.57
CA GLU A 51 -4.31 -4.56 -7.77
C GLU A 51 -4.19 -6.08 -7.90
N LEU A 52 -3.82 -6.76 -6.81
CA LEU A 52 -3.78 -8.22 -6.78
C LEU A 52 -5.15 -8.84 -7.10
N GLY A 53 -6.24 -8.26 -6.58
CA GLY A 53 -7.60 -8.70 -6.89
C GLY A 53 -7.92 -8.62 -8.38
N GLN A 54 -7.57 -7.51 -9.03
CA GLN A 54 -7.77 -7.32 -10.47
C GLN A 54 -6.93 -8.29 -11.30
N ILE A 55 -5.66 -8.53 -10.92
CA ILE A 55 -4.79 -9.51 -11.59
C ILE A 55 -5.39 -10.90 -11.48
N LEU A 56 -5.77 -11.33 -10.27
CA LEU A 56 -6.39 -12.65 -10.06
C LEU A 56 -7.72 -12.81 -10.79
N GLN A 57 -8.49 -11.74 -11.01
CA GLN A 57 -9.69 -11.79 -11.85
C GLN A 57 -9.42 -12.12 -13.30
N LYS A 58 -8.25 -11.73 -13.82
CA LYS A 58 -7.82 -12.05 -15.20
C LYS A 58 -7.23 -13.45 -15.31
N THR A 59 -6.95 -14.12 -14.19
CA THR A 59 -6.51 -15.51 -14.17
C THR A 59 -7.72 -16.44 -14.18
N HIS A 60 -7.62 -17.58 -14.88
CA HIS A 60 -8.63 -18.65 -14.84
C HIS A 60 -8.67 -19.40 -13.50
N ILE A 61 -8.16 -18.80 -12.42
CA ILE A 61 -8.12 -19.39 -11.09
C ILE A 61 -9.52 -19.31 -10.47
N PRO A 62 -10.09 -20.42 -9.98
CA PRO A 62 -11.37 -20.43 -9.29
C PRO A 62 -11.44 -19.44 -8.12
N SER A 63 -12.64 -18.90 -7.85
CA SER A 63 -12.86 -17.94 -6.75
C SER A 63 -12.33 -18.41 -5.37
N PRO A 64 -12.53 -19.67 -4.95
CA PRO A 64 -12.00 -20.17 -3.68
C PRO A 64 -10.47 -20.05 -3.57
N ASP A 65 -9.76 -20.42 -4.63
CA ASP A 65 -8.29 -20.40 -4.66
C ASP A 65 -7.74 -18.98 -4.66
N ARG A 66 -8.41 -18.05 -5.37
CA ARG A 66 -8.07 -16.61 -5.31
C ARG A 66 -8.20 -16.06 -3.89
N LYS A 67 -9.27 -16.45 -3.18
CA LYS A 67 -9.50 -16.05 -1.78
C LYS A 67 -8.41 -16.62 -0.87
N ALA A 68 -8.11 -17.92 -0.98
CA ALA A 68 -7.07 -18.58 -0.20
C ALA A 68 -5.69 -17.96 -0.46
N TYR A 69 -5.38 -17.63 -1.72
CA TYR A 69 -4.14 -16.95 -2.08
C TYR A 69 -4.03 -15.56 -1.43
N LYS A 70 -5.09 -14.75 -1.49
CA LYS A 70 -5.10 -13.42 -0.85
C LYS A 70 -4.94 -13.48 0.68
N ILE A 71 -5.53 -14.48 1.33
CA ILE A 71 -5.38 -14.72 2.78
C ILE A 71 -3.92 -15.05 3.11
N ARG A 72 -3.30 -16.01 2.41
CA ARG A 72 -1.87 -16.37 2.60
C ARG A 72 -0.93 -15.19 2.42
N ARG A 73 -1.31 -14.20 1.61
CA ARG A 73 -0.53 -12.97 1.36
C ARG A 73 -0.89 -11.81 2.30
N GLY A 74 -1.76 -12.02 3.29
CA GLY A 74 -2.13 -11.00 4.28
C GLY A 74 -3.01 -9.86 3.74
N PHE A 75 -3.66 -10.06 2.60
CA PHE A 75 -4.55 -9.07 1.97
C PHE A 75 -6.02 -9.22 2.37
N LEU A 76 -6.39 -10.34 2.98
CA LEU A 76 -7.72 -10.60 3.52
C LEU A 76 -7.54 -11.17 4.93
N GLY A 77 -8.03 -10.46 5.94
CA GLY A 77 -8.11 -10.95 7.31
C GLY A 77 -9.31 -11.88 7.48
N THR A 78 -9.14 -12.95 8.26
CA THR A 78 -10.27 -13.61 8.95
C THR A 78 -10.97 -12.55 9.79
N ARG A 79 -12.27 -12.40 9.55
CA ARG A 79 -13.16 -11.55 10.35
C ARG A 79 -13.05 -11.89 11.83
#